data_AF-Q9XUE1-F1
#
_entry.id   AF-Q9XUE1-F1
#
_cell.length_a   1.000
_cell.length_b   1.000
_cell.length_c   1.000
_cell.angle_alpha   90.00
_cell.angle_beta   90.00
_cell.angle_gamma   90.00
#
_symmetry.space_group_name_H-M   'P 1'
#
loop_
_entity.id
_entity.type
_entity.pdbx_description
1 polymer ?
#
loop_
_entity_poly.entity_id
_entity_poly.type
_entity_poly.pdbx_seq_one_letter_code
_entity_poly.pdbx_strand_id
1 'polypeptide(L)'
;MLQKLFSCLVVAAAVSAAGSGCKIGNVINKPVIDGTPVYWPPSWTETQPAPQLDKEQSCSWIVTIPRGYYAKLIISGKTTDKDSRFQTVDSAGNLIQTTQENMDPYFFPASKFTLAVSNEGSATFAFKVVWFLLPYVGDDAGIGPSGLVVNVTSKVYAIDYHSTDDLLTLMTFPADTKNYYSLRSALVFAGEGLSNYITNLYLLYQTKKPWISSDDAITIVNFEAASSNDNLLIQSSKYLTGIGEMVELHPQANSIYNGTVNGGTLMSSLVAVTDLPMQMIDVQMKSDATVTVYYGSPDSSTLNKTYTGAQLKNALPLSFSGDVVQFVVSSGKAVFTFKS
;
A
#
# COMPACT_ATOMS: atom_id res chain seq x y z
N MET A 1 -65.29 -22.04 28.79
CA MET A 1 -64.45 -22.34 27.61
C MET A 1 -63.51 -21.16 27.38
N LEU A 2 -62.33 -21.17 27.99
CA LEU A 2 -61.40 -20.04 27.93
C LEU A 2 -60.18 -20.47 27.09
N GLN A 3 -60.19 -20.01 25.84
CA GLN A 3 -59.26 -20.36 24.78
C GLN A 3 -57.94 -19.61 25.00
N LYS A 4 -56.85 -20.37 25.20
CA LYS A 4 -55.51 -19.88 25.49
C LYS A 4 -54.91 -19.19 24.26
N LEU A 5 -54.91 -17.85 24.23
CA LEU A 5 -54.13 -17.07 23.27
C LEU A 5 -52.64 -17.13 23.65
N PHE A 6 -51.87 -17.87 22.86
CA PHE A 6 -50.40 -17.84 22.85
C PHE A 6 -49.94 -16.56 22.12
N SER A 7 -49.70 -15.47 22.86
CA SER A 7 -48.99 -14.31 22.32
C SER A 7 -47.49 -14.52 22.50
N CYS A 8 -46.82 -14.95 21.42
CA CYS A 8 -45.36 -14.95 21.30
C CYS A 8 -44.84 -13.51 21.43
N LEU A 9 -44.38 -13.15 22.63
CA LEU A 9 -43.65 -11.92 22.88
C LEU A 9 -42.26 -12.07 22.27
N VAL A 10 -42.11 -11.71 21.00
CA VAL A 10 -40.80 -11.51 20.38
C VAL A 10 -40.22 -10.27 21.04
N VAL A 11 -39.43 -10.49 22.10
CA VAL A 11 -38.56 -9.46 22.67
C VAL A 11 -37.48 -9.20 21.61
N ALA A 12 -37.81 -8.34 20.66
CA ALA A 12 -36.79 -7.61 19.92
C ALA A 12 -36.06 -6.80 20.98
N ALA A 13 -34.92 -7.32 21.44
CA ALA A 13 -33.96 -6.54 22.20
C ALA A 13 -33.44 -5.45 21.24
N ALA A 14 -34.23 -4.39 21.09
CA ALA A 14 -33.73 -3.11 20.70
C ALA A 14 -32.74 -2.74 21.81
N VAL A 15 -31.49 -3.13 21.63
CA VAL A 15 -30.37 -2.52 22.32
C VAL A 15 -30.50 -1.05 21.94
N SER A 16 -31.20 -0.30 22.79
CA SER A 16 -31.18 1.15 22.77
C SER A 16 -29.76 1.51 23.14
N ALA A 17 -28.88 1.44 22.15
CA ALA A 17 -27.55 2.00 22.23
C ALA A 17 -27.78 3.49 22.42
N ALA A 18 -27.86 3.92 23.68
CA ALA A 18 -27.46 5.27 24.03
C ALA A 18 -26.11 5.45 23.32
N GLY A 19 -26.04 6.36 22.36
CA GLY A 19 -24.85 6.52 21.53
C GLY A 19 -23.65 6.63 22.46
N SER A 20 -22.62 5.85 22.16
CA SER A 20 -21.45 5.80 23.02
C SER A 20 -20.69 7.10 22.85
N GLY A 21 -21.04 8.10 23.65
CA GLY A 21 -20.35 9.38 23.68
C GLY A 21 -18.87 9.17 23.97
N CYS A 22 -18.01 9.77 23.15
CA CYS A 22 -16.56 9.77 23.33
C CYS A 22 -16.01 11.17 23.55
N LYS A 23 -14.76 11.23 24.01
CA LYS A 23 -14.02 12.45 24.32
C LYS A 23 -12.82 12.60 23.41
N ILE A 24 -12.30 13.82 23.32
CA ILE A 24 -11.01 14.12 22.68
C ILE A 24 -9.89 13.79 23.68
N GLY A 25 -8.80 13.19 23.19
CA GLY A 25 -7.55 13.05 23.94
C GLY A 25 -7.47 11.84 24.87
N ASN A 26 -8.20 10.76 24.59
CA ASN A 26 -8.03 9.52 25.34
C ASN A 26 -6.63 8.96 25.09
N VAL A 27 -6.00 8.39 26.11
CA VAL A 27 -4.69 7.72 25.96
C VAL A 27 -4.90 6.22 26.16
N ILE A 28 -4.43 5.43 25.19
CA ILE A 28 -4.45 3.98 25.24
C ILE A 28 -3.00 3.50 25.32
N ASN A 29 -2.69 2.77 26.38
CA ASN A 29 -1.39 2.14 26.56
C ASN A 29 -1.49 0.63 26.29
N LYS A 30 -0.39 0.07 25.80
CA LYS A 30 -0.23 -1.38 25.67
C LYS A 30 -0.54 -2.07 27.02
N PRO A 31 -1.39 -3.11 27.05
CA PRO A 31 -1.58 -3.94 28.24
C PRO A 31 -0.31 -4.69 28.67
N VAL A 32 -0.23 -5.07 29.94
CA VAL A 32 0.91 -5.82 30.49
C VAL A 32 1.09 -7.17 29.80
N ILE A 33 -0.01 -7.87 29.52
CA ILE A 33 -0.02 -9.19 28.88
C ILE A 33 0.01 -9.00 27.36
N ASP A 34 1.03 -9.54 26.70
CA ASP A 34 1.20 -9.49 25.24
C ASP A 34 0.02 -10.14 24.50
N GLY A 35 -0.35 -9.58 23.35
CA GLY A 35 -1.49 -10.03 22.56
C GLY A 35 -2.88 -9.68 23.14
N THR A 36 -2.95 -9.07 24.33
CA THR A 36 -4.24 -8.65 24.90
C THR A 36 -4.83 -7.48 24.09
N PRO A 37 -6.02 -7.62 23.51
CA PRO A 37 -6.66 -6.56 22.75
C PRO A 37 -7.25 -5.48 23.65
N VAL A 38 -7.28 -4.24 23.15
CA VAL A 38 -8.09 -3.15 23.70
C VAL A 38 -9.20 -2.84 22.70
N TYR A 39 -10.44 -2.90 23.16
CA TYR A 39 -11.64 -2.62 22.38
C TYR A 39 -12.23 -1.26 22.73
N TRP A 40 -12.78 -0.58 21.73
CA TRP A 40 -13.64 0.58 21.95
C TRP A 40 -14.91 0.49 21.08
N PRO A 41 -16.10 0.69 21.68
CA PRO A 41 -16.31 0.66 23.13
C PRO A 41 -15.92 -0.72 23.71
N PRO A 42 -15.63 -0.83 25.03
CA PRO A 42 -15.18 -2.10 25.62
C PRO A 42 -16.14 -3.28 25.45
N SER A 43 -17.42 -3.00 25.17
CA SER A 43 -18.45 -4.01 24.93
C SER A 43 -18.52 -4.51 23.49
N TRP A 44 -17.82 -3.85 22.55
CA TRP A 44 -17.83 -4.24 21.13
C TRP A 44 -16.81 -5.35 20.86
N THR A 45 -17.14 -6.22 19.92
CA THR A 45 -16.24 -7.23 19.35
C THR A 45 -16.49 -7.33 17.85
N GLU A 46 -15.58 -7.96 17.12
CA GLU A 46 -15.61 -8.09 15.66
C GLU A 46 -16.82 -8.88 15.13
N THR A 47 -17.53 -9.59 16.02
CA THR A 47 -18.75 -10.34 15.70
C THR A 47 -20.02 -9.48 15.70
N GLN A 48 -19.91 -8.23 16.13
CA GLN A 48 -21.05 -7.32 16.33
C GLN A 48 -20.94 -6.11 15.40
N PRO A 49 -22.07 -5.55 14.94
CA PRO A 49 -22.05 -4.28 14.22
C PRO A 49 -21.46 -3.19 15.11
N ALA A 50 -20.72 -2.27 14.50
CA ALA A 50 -20.22 -1.09 15.20
C ALA A 50 -21.40 -0.26 15.77
N PRO A 51 -21.31 0.19 17.03
CA PRO A 51 -22.37 0.98 17.65
C PRO A 51 -22.47 2.37 17.02
N GLN A 52 -23.63 2.99 17.20
CA GLN A 52 -23.85 4.38 16.77
C GLN A 52 -23.06 5.34 17.68
N LEU A 53 -22.43 6.32 17.04
CA LEU A 53 -21.89 7.53 17.68
C LEU A 53 -23.00 8.58 17.78
N ASP A 54 -22.98 9.42 18.82
CA ASP A 54 -23.90 10.57 18.81
C ASP A 54 -23.49 11.55 17.71
N LYS A 55 -24.46 12.32 17.22
CA LYS A 55 -24.23 13.35 16.19
C LYS A 55 -23.35 14.47 16.73
N GLU A 56 -22.67 15.16 15.82
CA GLU A 56 -21.84 16.34 16.12
C GLU A 56 -20.75 16.06 17.17
N GLN A 57 -20.20 14.84 17.15
CA GLN A 57 -19.14 14.44 18.07
C GLN A 57 -17.77 14.48 17.39
N SER A 58 -16.75 14.77 18.20
CA SER A 58 -15.36 14.62 17.81
C SER A 58 -14.62 13.89 18.91
N CYS A 59 -13.92 12.84 18.54
CA CYS A 59 -13.29 11.90 19.44
C CYS A 59 -11.86 11.63 18.98
N SER A 60 -10.97 11.42 19.93
CA SER A 60 -9.61 11.01 19.59
C SER A 60 -8.97 10.15 20.65
N TRP A 61 -8.07 9.29 20.18
CA TRP A 61 -7.26 8.37 20.97
C TRP A 61 -5.81 8.50 20.53
N ILE A 62 -4.92 8.67 21.49
CA ILE A 62 -3.49 8.54 21.31
C ILE A 62 -3.12 7.15 21.81
N VAL A 63 -2.69 6.30 20.89
CA VAL A 63 -2.29 4.93 21.19
C VAL A 63 -0.78 4.90 21.30
N THR A 64 -0.25 4.56 22.47
CA THR A 64 1.20 4.47 22.71
C THR A 64 1.72 3.09 22.33
N ILE A 65 2.94 3.06 21.78
CA ILE A 65 3.60 1.85 21.29
C ILE A 65 5.02 1.83 21.85
N PRO A 66 5.34 0.90 22.76
CA PRO A 66 6.68 0.81 23.31
C PRO A 66 7.70 0.36 22.25
N ARG A 67 8.97 0.72 22.45
CA ARG A 67 10.08 0.26 21.60
C ARG A 67 10.10 -1.28 21.58
N GLY A 68 10.36 -1.86 20.40
CA GLY A 68 10.35 -3.31 20.22
C GLY A 68 8.97 -3.89 19.87
N TYR A 69 7.92 -3.05 19.83
CA TYR A 69 6.57 -3.45 19.46
C TYR A 69 6.04 -2.65 18.27
N TYR A 70 5.05 -3.22 17.60
CA TYR A 70 4.11 -2.52 16.73
C TYR A 70 2.69 -2.71 17.23
N ALA A 71 1.76 -1.86 16.80
CA ALA A 71 0.34 -2.01 17.04
C ALA A 71 -0.41 -2.32 15.75
N LYS A 72 -1.34 -3.26 15.83
CA LYS A 72 -2.34 -3.58 14.82
C LYS A 72 -3.67 -2.94 15.24
N LEU A 73 -4.19 -2.04 14.42
CA LEU A 73 -5.49 -1.40 14.59
C LEU A 73 -6.49 -1.99 13.60
N ILE A 74 -7.67 -2.36 14.07
CA ILE A 74 -8.80 -2.79 13.24
C ILE A 74 -9.96 -1.85 13.54
N ILE A 75 -10.52 -1.23 12.50
CA ILE A 75 -11.65 -0.30 12.64
C ILE A 75 -12.87 -0.91 11.96
N SER A 76 -14.02 -0.82 12.62
CA SER A 76 -15.33 -1.07 12.02
C SER A 76 -16.14 0.20 12.12
N GLY A 77 -16.59 0.74 10.98
CA GLY A 77 -17.37 1.96 11.03
C GLY A 77 -17.75 2.49 9.66
N LYS A 78 -18.75 3.37 9.66
CA LYS A 78 -19.22 4.05 8.46
C LYS A 78 -19.88 5.37 8.83
N THR A 79 -19.54 6.42 8.07
CA THR A 79 -20.23 7.71 8.12
C THR A 79 -21.40 7.75 7.12
N THR A 80 -22.40 8.58 7.38
CA THR A 80 -23.58 8.73 6.51
C THR A 80 -23.58 10.00 5.68
N ASP A 81 -22.59 10.88 5.91
CA ASP A 81 -22.45 12.18 5.26
C ASP A 81 -21.03 12.40 4.74
N LYS A 82 -20.87 13.46 3.94
CA LYS A 82 -19.62 13.82 3.26
C LYS A 82 -18.62 14.56 4.14
N ASP A 83 -19.07 15.10 5.26
CA ASP A 83 -18.28 16.00 6.12
C ASP A 83 -17.68 15.23 7.31
N SER A 84 -18.15 14.03 7.60
CA SER A 84 -17.65 13.13 8.65
C SER A 84 -16.48 12.27 8.16
N ARG A 85 -15.50 12.03 9.03
CA ARG A 85 -14.27 11.28 8.70
C ARG A 85 -13.72 10.50 9.90
N PHE A 86 -13.10 9.37 9.58
CA PHE A 86 -12.13 8.68 10.43
C PHE A 86 -10.73 9.06 9.96
N GLN A 87 -9.81 9.23 10.89
CA GLN A 87 -8.46 9.66 10.60
C GLN A 87 -7.45 8.91 11.45
N THR A 88 -6.34 8.50 10.84
CA THR A 88 -5.16 8.03 11.57
C THR A 88 -3.95 8.87 11.22
N VAL A 89 -3.16 9.24 12.22
CA VAL A 89 -1.86 9.90 12.06
C VAL A 89 -0.80 9.06 12.75
N ASP A 90 0.17 8.56 11.99
CA ASP A 90 1.25 7.73 12.53
C ASP A 90 2.39 8.55 13.16
N SER A 91 3.45 7.88 13.63
CA SER A 91 4.59 8.52 14.28
C SER A 91 5.46 9.36 13.35
N ALA A 92 5.40 9.11 12.04
CA ALA A 92 6.09 9.91 11.02
C ALA A 92 5.22 11.07 10.51
N GLY A 93 3.97 11.18 10.99
CA GLY A 93 3.03 12.23 10.61
C GLY A 93 2.22 11.93 9.36
N ASN A 94 2.27 10.70 8.83
CA ASN A 94 1.44 10.33 7.68
C ASN A 94 -0.03 10.26 8.10
N LEU A 95 -0.90 10.87 7.28
CA LEU A 95 -2.34 10.95 7.51
C LEU A 95 -3.09 10.02 6.55
N ILE A 96 -3.98 9.19 7.10
CA ILE A 96 -5.01 8.49 6.31
C ILE A 96 -6.37 8.99 6.76
N GLN A 97 -7.26 9.24 5.80
CA GLN A 97 -8.65 9.63 6.04
C GLN A 97 -9.61 8.70 5.30
N THR A 98 -10.66 8.27 5.97
CA THR A 98 -11.69 7.38 5.40
C THR A 98 -13.08 7.75 5.92
N THR A 99 -14.11 7.29 5.20
CA THR A 99 -15.52 7.40 5.57
C THR A 99 -16.16 6.05 5.87
N GLN A 100 -15.46 4.96 5.54
CA GLN A 100 -15.90 3.60 5.76
C GLN A 100 -14.69 2.70 6.05
N GLU A 101 -14.83 1.84 7.06
CA GLU A 101 -13.82 0.88 7.50
C GLU A 101 -14.50 -0.47 7.74
N ASN A 102 -14.04 -1.51 7.04
CA ASN A 102 -14.62 -2.84 7.06
C ASN A 102 -13.68 -3.87 7.71
N MET A 103 -12.96 -3.45 8.75
CA MET A 103 -12.01 -4.26 9.53
C MET A 103 -10.71 -4.65 8.82
N ASP A 104 -10.37 -3.99 7.71
CA ASP A 104 -9.02 -4.09 7.13
C ASP A 104 -7.97 -3.47 8.08
N PRO A 105 -6.91 -4.19 8.45
CA PRO A 105 -6.01 -3.74 9.51
C PRO A 105 -5.07 -2.62 9.07
N TYR A 106 -4.71 -1.79 10.05
CA TYR A 106 -3.62 -0.83 10.00
C TYR A 106 -2.50 -1.25 10.93
N PHE A 107 -1.28 -0.88 10.59
CA PHE A 107 -0.09 -1.25 11.35
C PHE A 107 0.76 -0.02 11.63
N PHE A 108 1.15 0.14 12.89
CA PHE A 108 1.88 1.31 13.36
C PHE A 108 3.09 0.86 14.18
N PRO A 109 4.31 1.34 13.86
CA PRO A 109 5.48 1.10 14.69
C PRO A 109 5.52 2.09 15.86
N ALA A 110 6.58 2.02 16.68
CA ALA A 110 6.83 2.98 17.73
C ALA A 110 6.88 4.44 17.20
N SER A 111 6.56 5.46 18.01
CA SER A 111 6.21 5.42 19.44
C SER A 111 4.71 5.57 19.74
N LYS A 112 3.91 5.96 18.74
CA LYS A 112 2.47 6.18 18.88
C LYS A 112 1.79 6.35 17.52
N PHE A 113 0.47 6.27 17.52
CA PHE A 113 -0.37 6.86 16.48
C PHE A 113 -1.58 7.56 17.13
N THR A 114 -2.21 8.47 16.39
CA THR A 114 -3.47 9.09 16.76
C THR A 114 -4.58 8.52 15.90
N LEU A 115 -5.68 8.10 16.51
CA LEU A 115 -6.94 7.79 15.86
C LEU A 115 -7.94 8.88 16.21
N ALA A 116 -8.59 9.47 15.21
CA ALA A 116 -9.60 10.50 15.41
C ALA A 116 -10.85 10.20 14.60
N VAL A 117 -11.99 10.58 15.16
CA VAL A 117 -13.29 10.57 14.50
C VAL A 117 -13.87 11.95 14.65
N SER A 118 -14.37 12.51 13.56
CA SER A 118 -15.18 13.72 13.60
C SER A 118 -16.40 13.46 12.74
N ASN A 119 -17.58 13.51 13.36
CA ASN A 119 -18.84 13.26 12.69
C ASN A 119 -19.82 14.41 12.89
N GLU A 120 -20.31 14.96 11.78
CA GLU A 120 -21.40 15.95 11.78
C GLU A 120 -22.75 15.24 11.71
N GLY A 121 -22.86 14.19 10.88
CA GLY A 121 -24.04 13.33 10.80
C GLY A 121 -23.94 12.07 11.66
N SER A 122 -24.81 11.09 11.34
CA SER A 122 -24.82 9.80 12.03
C SER A 122 -23.63 8.97 11.56
N ALA A 123 -22.92 8.33 12.49
CA ALA A 123 -21.82 7.45 12.18
C ALA A 123 -21.86 6.22 13.09
N THR A 124 -21.36 5.11 12.57
CA THR A 124 -21.02 3.94 13.39
C THR A 124 -19.51 3.85 13.53
N PHE A 125 -19.03 3.48 14.70
CA PHE A 125 -17.60 3.38 14.93
C PHE A 125 -17.27 2.46 16.10
N ALA A 126 -16.30 1.59 15.86
CA ALA A 126 -15.63 0.80 16.86
C ALA A 126 -14.22 0.46 16.39
N PHE A 127 -13.34 0.11 17.33
CA PHE A 127 -12.02 -0.38 16.98
C PHE A 127 -11.49 -1.41 17.97
N LYS A 128 -10.49 -2.16 17.51
CA LYS A 128 -9.62 -3.01 18.31
C LYS A 128 -8.17 -2.61 18.07
N VAL A 129 -7.38 -2.51 19.12
CA VAL A 129 -5.91 -2.42 19.03
C VAL A 129 -5.27 -3.62 19.71
N VAL A 130 -4.26 -4.21 19.08
CA VAL A 130 -3.42 -5.27 19.65
C VAL A 130 -1.96 -4.92 19.41
N TRP A 131 -1.09 -5.23 20.37
CA TRP A 131 0.35 -4.99 20.25
C TRP A 131 1.09 -6.31 20.10
N PHE A 132 2.10 -6.30 19.23
CA PHE A 132 2.92 -7.45 18.89
C PHE A 132 4.39 -7.05 18.86
N LEU A 133 5.28 -8.02 19.09
CA LEU A 133 6.72 -7.82 18.99
C LEU A 133 7.10 -7.53 17.53
N LEU A 134 8.04 -6.62 17.33
CA LEU A 134 8.66 -6.43 16.01
C LEU A 134 9.41 -7.70 15.60
N PRO A 135 9.39 -8.08 14.32
CA PRO A 135 10.25 -9.12 13.80
C PRO A 135 11.72 -8.70 13.91
N TYR A 136 12.60 -9.70 14.01
CA TYR A 136 14.05 -9.49 13.97
C TYR A 136 14.50 -9.20 12.53
N VAL A 137 15.41 -8.24 12.37
CA VAL A 137 16.12 -7.99 11.11
C VAL A 137 17.31 -8.93 11.08
N GLY A 138 17.26 -9.95 10.22
CA GLY A 138 18.28 -11.00 10.18
C GLY A 138 18.93 -11.19 8.82
N ASP A 139 18.41 -10.55 7.79
CA ASP A 139 18.83 -10.73 6.40
C ASP A 139 19.10 -9.35 5.78
N ASP A 140 20.04 -9.31 4.84
CA ASP A 140 20.32 -8.16 3.99
C ASP A 140 20.27 -8.55 2.50
N ALA A 141 20.07 -7.56 1.63
CA ALA A 141 20.10 -7.75 0.19
C ALA A 141 20.67 -6.52 -0.55
N GLY A 142 21.67 -6.76 -1.40
CA GLY A 142 22.24 -5.74 -2.27
C GLY A 142 21.42 -5.51 -3.54
N ILE A 143 21.27 -4.25 -3.95
CA ILE A 143 20.51 -3.83 -5.12
C ILE A 143 21.45 -3.47 -6.26
N GLY A 144 21.45 -4.31 -7.30
CA GLY A 144 22.25 -4.12 -8.52
C GLY A 144 21.44 -3.66 -9.74
N PRO A 145 22.06 -3.66 -10.94
CA PRO A 145 21.41 -3.28 -12.20
C PRO A 145 20.12 -4.05 -12.51
N SER A 146 20.04 -5.33 -12.16
CA SER A 146 18.83 -6.13 -12.37
C SER A 146 17.61 -5.61 -11.60
N GLY A 147 17.82 -4.77 -10.58
CA GLY A 147 16.80 -4.47 -9.58
C GLY A 147 16.44 -5.71 -8.75
N LEU A 148 15.51 -5.56 -7.82
CA LEU A 148 14.98 -6.66 -7.05
C LEU A 148 13.45 -6.57 -6.98
N VAL A 149 12.78 -7.68 -7.27
CA VAL A 149 11.34 -7.83 -7.06
C VAL A 149 11.12 -8.66 -5.82
N VAL A 150 10.31 -8.15 -4.90
CA VAL A 150 9.95 -8.84 -3.66
C VAL A 150 8.44 -8.96 -3.61
N ASN A 151 7.92 -10.17 -3.37
CA ASN A 151 6.53 -10.33 -2.91
C ASN A 151 6.48 -9.93 -1.43
N VAL A 152 6.12 -8.67 -1.19
CA VAL A 152 6.24 -8.00 0.11
C VAL A 152 5.19 -8.45 1.12
N THR A 153 4.11 -9.09 0.69
CA THR A 153 3.04 -9.53 1.60
C THR A 153 3.02 -11.04 1.85
N SER A 154 3.89 -11.82 1.18
CA SER A 154 3.94 -13.28 1.27
C SER A 154 4.19 -13.86 2.67
N LYS A 155 5.00 -13.19 3.50
CA LYS A 155 5.39 -13.66 4.84
C LYS A 155 5.71 -12.50 5.77
N VAL A 156 5.76 -12.77 7.07
CA VAL A 156 6.34 -11.82 8.05
C VAL A 156 7.86 -11.86 7.92
N TYR A 157 8.49 -10.70 7.74
CA TYR A 157 9.95 -10.57 7.64
C TYR A 157 10.39 -9.13 7.90
N ALA A 158 11.69 -8.92 8.18
CA ALA A 158 12.35 -7.63 8.07
C ALA A 158 13.72 -7.83 7.40
N ILE A 159 13.98 -7.06 6.33
CA ILE A 159 15.20 -7.17 5.52
C ILE A 159 15.77 -5.77 5.30
N ASP A 160 17.08 -5.64 5.45
CA ASP A 160 17.84 -4.45 5.06
C ASP A 160 18.21 -4.53 3.57
N TYR A 161 17.92 -3.47 2.82
CA TYR A 161 18.30 -3.34 1.42
C TYR A 161 19.31 -2.23 1.27
N HIS A 162 20.37 -2.47 0.51
CA HIS A 162 21.45 -1.51 0.30
C HIS A 162 21.82 -1.40 -1.18
N SER A 163 22.23 -0.20 -1.61
CA SER A 163 22.91 0.01 -2.89
C SER A 163 24.33 0.50 -2.65
N THR A 164 25.20 0.33 -3.65
CA THR A 164 26.56 0.88 -3.62
C THR A 164 26.51 2.37 -3.95
N ASP A 165 26.72 3.21 -2.92
CA ASP A 165 26.92 4.66 -2.96
C ASP A 165 25.81 5.46 -3.67
N ASP A 166 24.57 4.98 -3.60
CA ASP A 166 23.46 5.61 -4.30
C ASP A 166 22.11 5.33 -3.64
N LEU A 167 21.14 6.22 -3.83
CA LEU A 167 19.82 6.11 -3.26
C LEU A 167 19.04 4.93 -3.84
N LEU A 168 18.06 4.44 -3.10
CA LEU A 168 17.13 3.41 -3.51
C LEU A 168 15.82 4.02 -3.97
N THR A 169 15.17 3.36 -4.91
CA THR A 169 13.83 3.70 -5.36
C THR A 169 12.87 2.54 -5.17
N LEU A 170 11.65 2.84 -4.71
CA LEU A 170 10.59 1.89 -4.44
C LEU A 170 9.39 2.13 -5.35
N MET A 171 8.92 1.09 -6.03
CA MET A 171 7.71 1.13 -6.85
C MET A 171 6.84 -0.09 -6.58
N THR A 172 5.61 0.13 -6.12
CA THR A 172 4.71 -0.92 -5.65
C THR A 172 3.75 -1.38 -6.74
N PHE A 173 3.56 -2.69 -6.88
CA PHE A 173 2.69 -3.36 -7.83
C PHE A 173 1.73 -4.29 -7.07
N PRO A 174 0.58 -3.78 -6.58
CA PRO A 174 -0.37 -4.61 -5.87
C PRO A 174 -1.04 -5.62 -6.80
N ALA A 175 -1.43 -6.77 -6.26
CA ALA A 175 -2.16 -7.78 -7.01
C ALA A 175 -3.57 -7.29 -7.44
N ASP A 176 -4.22 -6.47 -6.60
CA ASP A 176 -5.48 -5.79 -6.91
C ASP A 176 -5.32 -4.27 -6.74
N THR A 177 -5.33 -3.55 -7.85
CA THR A 177 -5.20 -2.08 -7.89
C THR A 177 -6.38 -1.33 -7.28
N LYS A 178 -7.50 -2.01 -7.02
CA LYS A 178 -8.69 -1.45 -6.37
C LYS A 178 -8.76 -1.80 -4.88
N ASN A 179 -8.12 -2.89 -4.45
CA ASN A 179 -8.16 -3.37 -3.07
C ASN A 179 -6.77 -3.84 -2.61
N TYR A 180 -5.94 -2.89 -2.19
CA TYR A 180 -4.53 -3.11 -1.84
C TYR A 180 -4.24 -2.87 -0.35
N TYR A 181 -5.21 -3.13 0.54
CA TYR A 181 -5.05 -2.88 1.98
C TYR A 181 -3.97 -3.75 2.64
N SER A 182 -3.61 -4.90 2.05
CA SER A 182 -2.47 -5.72 2.46
C SER A 182 -1.16 -4.93 2.48
N LEU A 183 -0.99 -3.93 1.61
CA LEU A 183 0.20 -3.07 1.61
C LEU A 183 0.37 -2.23 2.89
N ARG A 184 -0.65 -2.13 3.75
CA ARG A 184 -0.55 -1.43 5.05
C ARG A 184 0.35 -2.16 6.04
N SER A 185 0.56 -3.47 5.88
CA SER A 185 1.43 -4.27 6.76
C SER A 185 2.90 -4.18 6.38
N ALA A 186 3.22 -3.70 5.17
CA ALA A 186 4.57 -3.51 4.68
C ALA A 186 5.04 -2.07 4.91
N LEU A 187 5.97 -1.88 5.84
CA LEU A 187 6.50 -0.59 6.27
C LEU A 187 7.93 -0.39 5.78
N VAL A 188 8.28 0.87 5.58
CA VAL A 188 9.59 1.34 5.12
C VAL A 188 10.24 2.18 6.23
N PHE A 189 11.47 1.83 6.55
CA PHE A 189 12.34 2.54 7.47
C PHE A 189 13.58 3.02 6.72
N ALA A 190 14.09 4.20 7.07
CA ALA A 190 15.31 4.73 6.48
C ALA A 190 16.55 4.21 7.22
N GLY A 191 17.61 3.90 6.46
CA GLY A 191 18.81 3.24 6.97
C GLY A 191 18.55 1.79 7.35
N GLU A 192 19.50 1.21 8.08
CA GLU A 192 19.41 -0.14 8.62
C GLU A 192 18.58 -0.18 9.92
N GLY A 193 17.83 -1.27 10.08
CA GLY A 193 17.00 -1.53 11.25
C GLY A 193 15.67 -0.74 11.34
N LEU A 194 14.92 -1.06 12.39
CA LEU A 194 13.52 -0.63 12.57
C LEU A 194 13.37 0.61 13.47
N SER A 195 14.33 1.55 13.45
CA SER A 195 14.29 2.75 14.30
C SER A 195 13.71 4.00 13.64
N ASN A 196 13.92 4.17 12.33
CA ASN A 196 13.55 5.40 11.62
C ASN A 196 12.42 5.15 10.62
N TYR A 197 11.20 4.97 11.14
CA TYR A 197 10.02 4.73 10.32
C TYR A 197 9.70 5.94 9.43
N ILE A 198 9.45 5.68 8.15
CA ILE A 198 9.10 6.70 7.16
C ILE A 198 7.62 6.62 6.81
N THR A 199 7.18 5.46 6.32
CA THR A 199 5.83 5.27 5.76
C THR A 199 5.54 3.79 5.50
N ASN A 200 4.39 3.47 4.91
CA ASN A 200 4.03 2.13 4.45
C ASN A 200 3.79 2.09 2.93
N LEU A 201 3.83 0.89 2.35
CA LEU A 201 3.69 0.72 0.90
C LEU A 201 2.30 1.10 0.38
N TYR A 202 1.28 1.06 1.23
CA TYR A 202 -0.07 1.53 0.86
C TYR A 202 -0.05 3.03 0.54
N LEU A 203 0.58 3.84 1.39
CA LEU A 203 0.72 5.28 1.17
C LEU A 203 1.62 5.59 -0.02
N LEU A 204 2.74 4.88 -0.17
CA LEU A 204 3.61 5.05 -1.33
C LEU A 204 2.88 4.79 -2.64
N TYR A 205 2.09 3.71 -2.70
CA TYR A 205 1.30 3.36 -3.88
C TYR A 205 0.25 4.42 -4.25
N GLN A 206 -0.31 5.13 -3.25
CA GLN A 206 -1.26 6.20 -3.49
C GLN A 206 -0.63 7.42 -4.18
N THR A 207 0.68 7.63 -4.02
CA THR A 207 1.37 8.75 -4.68
C THR A 207 1.50 8.58 -6.19
N LYS A 208 1.38 7.35 -6.71
CA LYS A 208 1.57 7.00 -8.13
C LYS A 208 2.93 7.41 -8.68
N LYS A 209 3.94 7.45 -7.82
CA LYS A 209 5.33 7.77 -8.17
C LYS A 209 6.27 6.83 -7.44
N PRO A 210 7.43 6.52 -8.02
CA PRO A 210 8.50 5.89 -7.27
C PRO A 210 8.87 6.76 -6.07
N TRP A 211 9.01 6.14 -4.90
CA TRP A 211 9.60 6.80 -3.75
C TRP A 211 11.12 6.67 -3.82
N ILE A 212 11.84 7.71 -3.41
CA ILE A 212 13.30 7.74 -3.38
C ILE A 212 13.75 7.85 -1.93
N SER A 213 14.68 7.00 -1.51
CA SER A 213 15.24 7.05 -0.17
C SER A 213 16.10 8.29 0.05
N SER A 214 16.32 8.63 1.31
CA SER A 214 17.26 9.69 1.72
C SER A 214 18.69 9.19 1.91
N ASP A 215 18.89 7.87 1.87
CA ASP A 215 20.16 7.18 2.13
C ASP A 215 20.31 5.98 1.19
N ASP A 216 21.49 5.38 1.12
CA ASP A 216 21.76 4.20 0.28
C ASP A 216 21.20 2.89 0.86
N ALA A 217 20.67 2.94 2.08
CA ALA A 217 20.04 1.83 2.77
C ALA A 217 18.62 2.13 3.26
N ILE A 218 17.78 1.10 3.25
CA ILE A 218 16.44 1.08 3.86
C ILE A 218 16.16 -0.28 4.49
N THR A 219 15.29 -0.32 5.48
CA THR A 219 14.68 -1.57 5.95
C THR A 219 13.24 -1.65 5.52
N ILE A 220 12.85 -2.79 4.96
CA ILE A 220 11.45 -3.10 4.69
C ILE A 220 11.03 -4.24 5.59
N VAL A 221 9.91 -4.02 6.28
CA VAL A 221 9.31 -5.00 7.17
C VAL A 221 7.88 -5.26 6.75
N ASN A 222 7.51 -6.54 6.68
CA ASN A 222 6.11 -6.93 6.61
C ASN A 222 5.67 -7.55 7.93
N PHE A 223 4.66 -6.97 8.56
CA PHE A 223 4.17 -7.43 9.88
C PHE A 223 3.10 -8.51 9.81
N GLU A 224 2.46 -8.70 8.66
CA GLU A 224 1.40 -9.69 8.51
C GLU A 224 1.46 -10.32 7.12
N ALA A 225 1.51 -11.66 7.09
CA ALA A 225 1.40 -12.38 5.84
C ALA A 225 -0.02 -12.27 5.28
N ALA A 226 -0.13 -12.02 3.99
CA ALA A 226 -1.36 -12.10 3.23
C ALA A 226 -1.17 -13.07 2.07
N SER A 227 -2.26 -13.66 1.58
CA SER A 227 -2.24 -14.46 0.35
C SER A 227 -2.19 -13.60 -0.93
N SER A 228 -1.88 -12.31 -0.80
CA SER A 228 -1.78 -11.39 -1.93
C SER A 228 -0.39 -11.50 -2.58
N ASN A 229 -0.33 -11.41 -3.91
CA ASN A 229 0.93 -11.37 -4.64
C ASN A 229 1.35 -9.91 -4.89
N ASP A 230 1.43 -9.12 -3.80
CA ASP A 230 1.81 -7.71 -3.92
C ASP A 230 3.33 -7.63 -4.09
N ASN A 231 3.76 -7.07 -5.21
CA ASN A 231 5.16 -6.96 -5.54
C ASN A 231 5.69 -5.56 -5.25
N LEU A 232 6.95 -5.49 -4.86
CA LEU A 232 7.71 -4.26 -4.77
C LEU A 232 8.95 -4.39 -5.64
N LEU A 233 9.14 -3.41 -6.51
CA LEU A 233 10.38 -3.22 -7.24
C LEU A 233 11.29 -2.26 -6.47
N ILE A 234 12.49 -2.73 -6.17
CA ILE A 234 13.58 -1.98 -5.55
C ILE A 234 14.68 -1.80 -6.59
N GLN A 235 15.11 -0.55 -6.83
CA GLN A 235 16.17 -0.22 -7.78
C GLN A 235 17.12 0.84 -7.19
N SER A 236 18.34 0.92 -7.72
CA SER A 236 19.24 2.05 -7.45
C SER A 236 18.83 3.26 -8.30
N SER A 237 18.81 4.45 -7.71
CA SER A 237 18.35 5.68 -8.35
C SER A 237 19.20 6.11 -9.55
N LYS A 238 20.49 5.77 -9.56
CA LYS A 238 21.47 6.02 -10.62
C LYS A 238 21.04 5.44 -11.95
N TYR A 239 20.39 4.27 -11.94
CA TYR A 239 19.88 3.63 -13.17
C TYR A 239 18.63 4.33 -13.71
N LEU A 240 18.01 5.22 -12.93
CA LEU A 240 16.81 5.96 -13.30
C LEU A 240 17.10 7.42 -13.65
N THR A 241 18.38 7.79 -13.72
CA THR A 241 18.82 9.15 -14.04
C THR A 241 18.24 9.63 -15.38
N GLY A 242 17.61 10.81 -15.36
CA GLY A 242 17.03 11.45 -16.55
C GLY A 242 15.62 10.97 -16.92
N ILE A 243 15.07 10.00 -16.19
CA ILE A 243 13.67 9.56 -16.33
C ILE A 243 12.80 10.49 -15.48
N GLY A 244 11.97 11.30 -16.13
CA GLY A 244 11.09 12.26 -15.47
C GLY A 244 9.74 11.68 -15.04
N GLU A 245 9.34 10.55 -15.64
CA GLU A 245 8.07 9.87 -15.35
C GLU A 245 8.28 8.36 -15.40
N MET A 246 7.73 7.65 -14.41
CA MET A 246 7.65 6.20 -14.41
C MET A 246 6.20 5.78 -14.18
N VAL A 247 5.71 4.89 -15.03
CA VAL A 247 4.32 4.42 -15.03
C VAL A 247 4.30 2.92 -14.89
N GLU A 248 3.43 2.43 -14.01
CA GLU A 248 3.16 1.00 -13.83
C GLU A 248 2.39 0.46 -15.04
N LEU A 249 2.85 -0.64 -15.62
CA LEU A 249 2.08 -1.49 -16.52
C LEU A 249 1.55 -2.67 -15.72
N HIS A 250 0.24 -2.91 -15.81
CA HIS A 250 -0.45 -4.03 -15.16
C HIS A 250 -0.97 -5.00 -16.23
N PRO A 251 -0.19 -6.01 -16.63
CA PRO A 251 -0.63 -7.00 -17.60
C PRO A 251 -1.87 -7.77 -17.14
N GLN A 252 -2.76 -8.03 -18.09
CA GLN A 252 -4.02 -8.72 -17.86
C GLN A 252 -4.11 -9.94 -18.78
N ALA A 253 -4.25 -11.12 -18.18
CA ALA A 253 -4.35 -12.37 -18.94
C ALA A 253 -5.61 -12.39 -19.83
N ASN A 254 -5.47 -12.93 -21.03
CA ASN A 254 -6.52 -13.02 -22.05
C ASN A 254 -7.18 -11.66 -22.38
N SER A 255 -6.38 -10.58 -22.40
CA SER A 255 -6.87 -9.21 -22.58
C SER A 255 -5.95 -8.38 -23.47
N ILE A 256 -6.51 -7.34 -24.08
CA ILE A 256 -5.75 -6.27 -24.74
C ILE A 256 -5.78 -5.06 -23.81
N TYR A 257 -4.60 -4.52 -23.51
CA TYR A 257 -4.45 -3.40 -22.58
C TYR A 257 -3.36 -2.45 -23.07
N ASN A 258 -3.41 -1.22 -22.55
CA ASN A 258 -2.51 -0.15 -22.97
C ASN A 258 -1.64 0.32 -21.80
N GLY A 259 -0.39 0.63 -22.09
CA GLY A 259 0.46 1.47 -21.25
C GLY A 259 0.68 2.81 -21.92
N THR A 260 0.69 3.90 -21.16
CA THR A 260 0.97 5.24 -21.69
C THR A 260 1.99 5.93 -20.82
N VAL A 261 2.97 6.56 -21.47
CA VAL A 261 3.96 7.43 -20.84
C VAL A 261 4.06 8.74 -21.61
N ASN A 262 4.43 9.81 -20.92
CA ASN A 262 4.56 11.14 -21.46
C ASN A 262 5.66 11.94 -20.73
N GLY A 263 6.92 11.66 -21.08
CA GLY A 263 8.07 12.37 -20.51
C GLY A 263 8.26 13.81 -21.01
N GLY A 264 7.49 14.26 -22.01
CA GLY A 264 7.67 15.59 -22.61
C GLY A 264 9.04 15.71 -23.28
N THR A 265 9.97 16.47 -22.67
CA THR A 265 11.37 16.57 -23.12
C THR A 265 12.32 15.63 -22.38
N LEU A 266 11.88 15.04 -21.26
CA LEU A 266 12.63 14.04 -20.49
C LEU A 266 12.31 12.63 -20.98
N MET A 267 13.12 11.68 -20.53
CA MET A 267 12.79 10.26 -20.71
C MET A 267 11.60 9.90 -19.83
N SER A 268 10.87 8.86 -20.23
CA SER A 268 9.81 8.25 -19.42
C SER A 268 9.91 6.73 -19.48
N SER A 269 9.47 6.04 -18.44
CA SER A 269 9.57 4.58 -18.34
C SER A 269 8.20 3.97 -18.10
N LEU A 270 7.87 2.95 -18.89
CA LEU A 270 6.76 2.05 -18.60
C LEU A 270 7.33 0.77 -18.00
N VAL A 271 6.91 0.44 -16.78
CA VAL A 271 7.51 -0.63 -15.97
C VAL A 271 6.48 -1.72 -15.70
N ALA A 272 6.78 -2.95 -16.10
CA ALA A 272 5.99 -4.13 -15.77
C ALA A 272 6.74 -5.00 -14.76
N VAL A 273 6.04 -5.46 -13.73
CA VAL A 273 6.51 -6.46 -12.77
C VAL A 273 5.51 -7.61 -12.77
N THR A 274 5.79 -8.65 -13.54
CA THR A 274 4.88 -9.80 -13.72
C THR A 274 5.61 -11.00 -14.30
N ASP A 275 5.09 -12.20 -14.03
CA ASP A 275 5.44 -13.44 -14.71
C ASP A 275 4.64 -13.66 -16.02
N LEU A 276 3.61 -12.85 -16.26
CA LEU A 276 2.74 -12.99 -17.42
C LEU A 276 3.47 -12.57 -18.71
N PRO A 277 3.61 -13.45 -19.72
CA PRO A 277 4.21 -13.10 -21.00
C PRO A 277 3.37 -12.05 -21.71
N MET A 278 3.99 -10.95 -22.11
CA MET A 278 3.35 -9.85 -22.81
C MET A 278 3.72 -9.87 -24.29
N GLN A 279 2.78 -9.58 -25.18
CA GLN A 279 3.08 -9.31 -26.59
C GLN A 279 2.65 -7.89 -26.96
N MET A 280 3.62 -7.03 -27.27
CA MET A 280 3.34 -5.71 -27.84
C MET A 280 2.86 -5.90 -29.29
N ILE A 281 1.71 -5.31 -29.60
CA ILE A 281 1.04 -5.45 -30.91
C ILE A 281 0.85 -4.11 -31.63
N ASP A 282 0.89 -2.99 -30.91
CA ASP A 282 0.91 -1.65 -31.50
C ASP A 282 1.72 -0.67 -30.65
N VAL A 283 2.21 0.39 -31.28
CA VAL A 283 2.85 1.53 -30.61
C VAL A 283 2.55 2.84 -31.33
N GLN A 284 2.19 3.86 -30.56
CA GLN A 284 1.98 5.22 -31.04
C GLN A 284 2.97 6.15 -30.36
N MET A 285 3.95 6.63 -31.12
CA MET A 285 4.99 7.56 -30.65
C MET A 285 5.57 8.34 -31.84
N LYS A 286 6.38 9.36 -31.55
CA LYS A 286 7.12 10.08 -32.61
C LYS A 286 8.11 9.13 -33.30
N SER A 287 8.29 9.30 -34.61
CA SER A 287 9.15 8.43 -35.42
C SER A 287 10.64 8.54 -35.07
N ASP A 288 11.06 9.70 -34.58
CA ASP A 288 12.43 10.03 -34.16
C ASP A 288 12.71 9.72 -32.68
N ALA A 289 11.68 9.55 -31.86
CA ALA A 289 11.83 9.06 -30.50
C ALA A 289 12.27 7.58 -30.50
N THR A 290 12.96 7.17 -29.44
CA THR A 290 13.43 5.79 -29.27
C THR A 290 12.75 5.13 -28.08
N VAL A 291 12.62 3.80 -28.15
CA VAL A 291 12.26 2.92 -27.03
C VAL A 291 13.41 1.97 -26.80
N THR A 292 13.96 1.97 -25.60
CA THR A 292 14.91 0.97 -25.15
C THR A 292 14.24 0.03 -24.17
N VAL A 293 14.36 -1.27 -24.43
CA VAL A 293 13.81 -2.32 -23.57
C VAL A 293 14.91 -2.86 -22.67
N TYR A 294 14.62 -2.94 -21.37
CA TYR A 294 15.48 -3.52 -20.35
C TYR A 294 14.77 -4.64 -19.60
N TYR A 295 15.51 -5.69 -19.25
CA TYR A 295 15.08 -6.74 -18.31
C TYR A 295 15.72 -6.46 -16.95
N GLY A 296 15.14 -5.53 -16.20
CA GLY A 296 15.70 -4.95 -14.97
C GLY A 296 15.75 -3.43 -15.02
N SER A 297 16.68 -2.80 -14.30
CA SER A 297 16.88 -1.35 -14.32
C SER A 297 17.52 -0.88 -15.63
N PRO A 298 17.39 0.38 -16.04
CA PRO A 298 18.05 0.91 -17.25
C PRO A 298 19.58 0.96 -17.10
N ASP A 299 20.23 -0.13 -17.50
CA ASP A 299 21.68 -0.30 -17.49
C ASP A 299 22.15 -1.13 -18.69
N SER A 300 23.43 -1.03 -19.02
CA SER A 300 24.06 -1.84 -20.07
C SER A 300 23.93 -3.34 -19.87
N SER A 301 23.93 -3.84 -18.63
CA SER A 301 23.87 -5.27 -18.32
C SER A 301 22.47 -5.88 -18.47
N THR A 302 21.43 -5.06 -18.45
CA THR A 302 20.01 -5.46 -18.55
C THR A 302 19.39 -5.04 -19.88
N LEU A 303 20.14 -4.31 -20.72
CA LEU A 303 19.68 -3.84 -22.02
C LEU A 303 19.38 -5.01 -22.93
N ASN A 304 18.16 -5.05 -23.46
CA ASN A 304 17.81 -5.96 -24.54
C ASN A 304 18.05 -5.32 -25.90
N LYS A 305 17.35 -4.23 -26.19
CA LYS A 305 17.39 -3.58 -27.51
C LYS A 305 16.79 -2.19 -27.51
N THR A 306 17.30 -1.33 -28.40
CA THR A 306 16.76 0.00 -28.71
C THR A 306 16.15 0.01 -30.11
N TYR A 307 15.01 0.68 -30.25
CA TYR A 307 14.31 0.89 -31.51
C TYR A 307 13.96 2.37 -31.66
N THR A 308 14.05 2.92 -32.86
CA THR A 308 13.28 4.14 -33.19
C THR A 308 11.79 3.80 -33.29
N GLY A 309 10.90 4.79 -33.17
CA GLY A 309 9.47 4.57 -33.32
C GLY A 309 9.09 3.90 -34.65
N ALA A 310 9.80 4.22 -35.74
CA ALA A 310 9.61 3.59 -37.05
C ALA A 310 10.09 2.12 -37.08
N GLN A 311 11.26 1.83 -36.49
CA GLN A 311 11.79 0.48 -36.40
C GLN A 311 10.91 -0.42 -35.53
N LEU A 312 10.41 0.11 -34.40
CA LEU A 312 9.56 -0.63 -33.49
C LEU A 312 8.27 -1.05 -34.19
N LYS A 313 7.56 -0.11 -34.84
CA LYS A 313 6.34 -0.41 -35.61
C LYS A 313 6.53 -1.53 -36.64
N ASN A 314 7.67 -1.55 -37.33
CA ASN A 314 7.97 -2.57 -38.33
C ASN A 314 8.37 -3.92 -37.73
N ALA A 315 8.78 -3.96 -36.46
CA ALA A 315 9.20 -5.18 -35.78
C ALA A 315 8.05 -5.89 -35.04
N LEU A 316 6.89 -5.25 -34.88
CA LEU A 316 5.75 -5.81 -34.15
C LEU A 316 5.10 -6.97 -34.93
N PRO A 317 4.55 -7.98 -34.23
CA PRO A 317 4.48 -8.08 -32.77
C PRO A 317 5.79 -8.55 -32.11
N LEU A 318 6.07 -8.07 -30.90
CA LEU A 318 7.22 -8.45 -30.07
C LEU A 318 6.77 -9.03 -28.74
N SER A 319 7.43 -10.09 -28.28
CA SER A 319 7.10 -10.77 -27.02
C SER A 319 8.13 -10.46 -25.94
N PHE A 320 7.68 -10.29 -24.71
CA PHE A 320 8.49 -9.93 -23.54
C PHE A 320 8.09 -10.81 -22.36
N SER A 321 9.08 -11.31 -21.63
CA SER A 321 8.89 -12.14 -20.45
C SER A 321 10.05 -11.92 -19.48
N GLY A 322 9.77 -11.87 -18.19
CA GLY A 322 10.77 -11.71 -17.14
C GLY A 322 10.20 -10.89 -15.98
N ASP A 323 10.81 -11.03 -14.80
CA ASP A 323 10.29 -10.47 -13.55
C ASP A 323 10.11 -8.96 -13.59
N VAL A 324 10.96 -8.26 -14.35
CA VAL A 324 10.89 -6.82 -14.60
C VAL A 324 11.15 -6.56 -16.08
N VAL A 325 10.25 -5.82 -16.72
CA VAL A 325 10.48 -5.26 -18.06
C VAL A 325 10.26 -3.76 -18.02
N GLN A 326 11.25 -3.00 -18.45
CA GLN A 326 11.16 -1.54 -18.56
C GLN A 326 11.27 -1.09 -20.01
N PHE A 327 10.31 -0.27 -20.45
CA PHE A 327 10.31 0.39 -21.74
C PHE A 327 10.63 1.86 -21.53
N VAL A 328 11.87 2.26 -21.79
CA VAL A 328 12.33 3.65 -21.63
C VAL A 328 12.17 4.38 -22.96
N VAL A 329 11.31 5.41 -22.97
CA VAL A 329 11.05 6.27 -24.11
C VAL A 329 11.89 7.53 -23.99
N SER A 330 12.66 7.86 -25.03
CA SER A 330 13.62 8.97 -24.98
C SER A 330 12.97 10.35 -24.82
N SER A 331 11.77 10.55 -25.37
CA SER A 331 11.02 11.80 -25.27
C SER A 331 9.58 11.66 -25.79
N GLY A 332 8.75 12.64 -25.43
CA GLY A 332 7.37 12.77 -25.88
C GLY A 332 6.41 11.79 -25.23
N LYS A 333 5.27 11.60 -25.89
CA LYS A 333 4.23 10.66 -25.49
C LYS A 333 4.36 9.37 -26.30
N ALA A 334 4.25 8.23 -25.61
CA ALA A 334 4.12 6.92 -26.22
C ALA A 334 2.89 6.19 -25.65
N VAL A 335 2.14 5.54 -26.52
CA VAL A 335 1.07 4.61 -26.15
C VAL A 335 1.45 3.24 -26.70
N PHE A 336 1.56 2.27 -25.82
CA PHE A 336 1.88 0.89 -26.14
C PHE A 336 0.63 0.04 -25.98
N THR A 337 0.33 -0.81 -26.95
CA THR A 337 -0.77 -1.77 -26.86
C THR A 337 -0.19 -3.17 -26.76
N PHE A 338 -0.60 -3.90 -25.73
CA PHE A 338 -0.18 -5.25 -25.45
C PHE A 338 -1.36 -6.20 -25.47
N LYS A 339 -1.06 -7.48 -25.67
CA LYS A 339 -1.93 -8.60 -25.32
C LYS A 339 -1.19 -9.59 -24.44
N SER A 340 -1.90 -10.18 -23.49
CA SER A 340 -1.49 -11.34 -22.70
C SER A 340 -2.66 -12.30 -22.56
#